data_AF-A0A819CMY3-F1
#
_entry.id   AF-A0A819CMY3-F1
#
_cell.length_a   1.000
_cell.length_b   1.000
_cell.length_c   1.000
_cell.angle_alpha   90.00
_cell.angle_beta   90.00
_cell.angle_gamma   90.00
#
_symmetry.space_group_name_H-M   'P 1'
#
loop_
_entity.id
_entity.type
_entity.pdbx_description
1 polymer ?
#
loop_
_entity_poly.entity_id
_entity_poly.type
_entity_poly.pdbx_seq_one_letter_code
_entity_poly.pdbx_strand_id
1 'polypeptide(L)'
;MSDKIQLTTKQKPSTDGKIDTYIRRAAEHLHIRPWQIISYELTDQIVPRIFYVNYRTSIENNNIQTQHSIGYEHTINNCSKRVNGLLPRCSQTYYLYEYRLDENHFHTYYTDIMTDLSNPNIEGVYEMNVPLDFRLLITLGSICSLRKEQQRTNILSNLYQFDELEFLSLSEQTYLQSGTLQCIYLYIHQDNGKLFIDLFIPNNCRVFIGILDSIRENHMPNLNKLLKNECEKRLQKSIDTNLLPINEHQFEVKVDTNIQNIWKRFNKIIANRNYKNKDTGQDIYIVANGSMLRECLTENINQLNVFVDPPTRVPLPSSSSSSSHSKSNESTELVQRWPELMKSIDHRINRWTSRSDE
;
A
#
# COMPACT_ATOMS: atom_id res chain seq x y z
N MET A 1 -35.62 54.73 -39.74
CA MET A 1 -35.19 54.83 -38.34
C MET A 1 -35.57 53.52 -37.66
N SER A 2 -34.72 52.63 -37.19
CA SER A 2 -33.31 52.32 -37.39
C SER A 2 -33.17 50.90 -36.86
N ASP A 3 -32.64 49.98 -37.65
CA ASP A 3 -32.25 48.65 -37.20
C ASP A 3 -31.21 48.76 -36.09
N LYS A 4 -31.43 48.03 -34.98
CA LYS A 4 -30.39 47.70 -34.00
C LYS A 4 -30.33 46.20 -33.82
N ILE A 5 -29.67 45.54 -34.77
CA ILE A 5 -29.09 44.22 -34.62
C ILE A 5 -28.01 44.35 -33.56
N GLN A 6 -28.23 43.79 -32.36
CA GLN A 6 -27.17 43.64 -31.38
C GLN A 6 -26.20 42.56 -31.89
N LEU A 7 -25.04 42.99 -32.38
CA LEU A 7 -23.89 42.12 -32.58
C LEU A 7 -23.46 41.58 -31.22
N THR A 8 -23.78 40.31 -30.96
CA THR A 8 -23.09 39.52 -29.94
C THR A 8 -21.67 39.26 -30.44
N THR A 9 -20.74 40.08 -29.99
CA THR A 9 -19.31 39.83 -30.13
C THR A 9 -18.97 38.52 -29.43
N LYS A 10 -18.83 37.43 -30.19
CA LYS A 10 -18.17 36.21 -29.73
C LYS A 10 -16.78 36.60 -29.23
N GLN A 11 -16.61 36.65 -27.92
CA GLN A 11 -15.29 36.73 -27.32
C GLN A 11 -14.49 35.51 -27.78
N LYS A 12 -13.34 35.78 -28.40
CA LYS A 12 -12.34 34.79 -28.79
C LYS A 12 -11.92 34.05 -27.50
N PRO A 13 -11.95 32.71 -27.44
CA PRO A 13 -11.52 32.00 -26.23
C PRO A 13 -10.05 32.36 -25.97
N SER A 14 -9.79 32.87 -24.77
CA SER A 14 -8.47 33.25 -24.30
C SER A 14 -7.52 32.06 -24.43
N THR A 15 -6.30 32.33 -24.87
CA THR A 15 -5.22 31.34 -25.08
C THR A 15 -4.71 30.70 -23.77
N ASP A 16 -5.23 31.14 -22.62
CA ASP A 16 -4.90 30.61 -21.29
C ASP A 16 -5.50 29.21 -21.02
N GLY A 17 -6.48 28.77 -21.81
CA GLY A 17 -7.13 27.47 -21.64
C GLY A 17 -6.31 26.25 -22.09
N LYS A 18 -5.14 26.43 -22.73
CA LYS A 18 -4.36 25.28 -23.26
C LYS A 18 -3.69 24.45 -22.17
N ILE A 19 -3.20 25.08 -21.10
CA ILE A 19 -2.58 24.39 -19.97
C ILE A 19 -3.66 23.75 -19.10
N ASP A 20 -4.75 24.48 -18.84
CA ASP A 20 -5.89 23.98 -18.08
C ASP A 20 -6.52 22.75 -18.76
N THR A 21 -6.72 22.80 -20.08
CA THR A 21 -7.19 21.63 -20.83
C THR A 21 -6.21 20.45 -20.82
N TYR A 22 -4.89 20.70 -20.74
CA TYR A 22 -3.90 19.64 -20.61
C TYR A 22 -3.95 18.99 -19.22
N ILE A 23 -3.98 19.79 -18.15
CA ILE A 23 -4.10 19.31 -16.76
C ILE A 23 -5.39 18.52 -16.58
N ARG A 24 -6.50 19.06 -17.10
CA ARG A 24 -7.81 18.42 -17.06
C ARG A 24 -7.82 17.07 -17.79
N ARG A 25 -7.22 16.99 -18.98
CA ARG A 25 -7.09 15.72 -19.72
C ARG A 25 -6.19 14.70 -18.99
N ALA A 26 -5.11 15.17 -18.39
CA ALA A 26 -4.22 14.31 -17.62
C ALA A 26 -4.96 13.72 -16.40
N ALA A 27 -5.74 14.53 -15.70
CA ALA A 27 -6.54 14.08 -14.57
C ALA A 27 -7.73 13.20 -14.99
N GLU A 28 -8.44 13.53 -16.06
CA GLU A 28 -9.48 12.66 -16.65
C GLU A 28 -8.92 11.27 -16.96
N HIS A 29 -7.71 11.20 -17.53
CA HIS A 29 -7.06 9.93 -17.82
C HIS A 29 -6.64 9.15 -16.56
N LEU A 30 -6.32 9.82 -15.44
CA LEU A 30 -6.09 9.18 -14.14
C LEU A 30 -7.39 8.64 -13.53
N HIS A 31 -8.52 9.31 -13.74
CA HIS A 31 -9.81 8.95 -13.13
C HIS A 31 -10.53 7.83 -13.87
N ILE A 32 -10.30 7.72 -15.18
CA ILE A 32 -10.81 6.64 -16.02
C ILE A 32 -10.06 5.34 -15.75
N ARG A 33 -8.78 5.45 -15.35
CA ARG A 33 -7.97 4.27 -15.08
C ARG A 33 -8.38 3.64 -13.75
N PRO A 34 -8.52 2.31 -13.71
CA PRO A 34 -8.74 1.59 -12.47
C PRO A 34 -7.49 1.63 -11.60
N TRP A 35 -7.70 1.84 -10.30
CA TRP A 35 -6.66 1.94 -9.29
C TRP A 35 -6.45 0.59 -8.63
N GLN A 36 -5.19 0.24 -8.40
CA GLN A 36 -4.82 -0.99 -7.70
C GLN A 36 -4.32 -0.59 -6.32
N ILE A 37 -4.97 -1.09 -5.27
CA ILE A 37 -4.64 -0.76 -3.90
C ILE A 37 -3.45 -1.60 -3.47
N ILE A 38 -2.38 -0.95 -3.00
CA ILE A 38 -1.11 -1.61 -2.64
C ILE A 38 -0.84 -1.49 -1.14
N SER A 39 -1.19 -0.36 -0.54
CA SER A 39 -1.14 -0.12 0.90
C SER A 39 -2.33 0.72 1.32
N TYR A 40 -2.73 0.59 2.57
CA TYR A 40 -3.66 1.50 3.22
C TYR A 40 -3.13 1.82 4.61
N GLU A 41 -3.40 3.04 5.05
CA GLU A 41 -3.18 3.48 6.42
C GLU A 41 -4.51 4.02 6.93
N LEU A 42 -4.89 3.57 8.13
CA LEU A 42 -6.13 4.02 8.74
C LEU A 42 -5.93 5.43 9.27
N THR A 43 -6.76 6.33 8.76
CA THR A 43 -6.99 7.63 9.35
C THR A 43 -8.45 7.69 9.75
N ASP A 44 -8.72 8.15 10.97
CA ASP A 44 -10.07 8.13 11.57
C ASP A 44 -11.10 8.99 10.80
N GLN A 45 -10.65 9.79 9.81
CA GLN A 45 -11.49 10.77 9.12
C GLN A 45 -12.11 10.27 7.81
N ILE A 46 -11.63 9.18 7.21
CA ILE A 46 -11.99 8.85 5.82
C ILE A 46 -13.06 7.75 5.71
N VAL A 47 -13.11 6.81 6.65
CA VAL A 47 -14.01 5.64 6.57
C VAL A 47 -15.17 5.80 7.54
N PRO A 48 -16.42 5.90 7.06
CA PRO A 48 -17.58 6.05 7.93
C PRO A 48 -17.98 4.73 8.60
N ARG A 49 -18.54 4.87 9.80
CA ARG A 49 -19.23 3.81 10.52
C ARG A 49 -20.64 3.64 9.99
N ILE A 50 -20.88 2.50 9.36
CA ILE A 50 -22.17 2.06 8.86
C ILE A 50 -22.69 0.96 9.79
N PHE A 51 -23.95 1.04 10.18
CA PHE A 51 -24.62 -0.05 10.87
C PHE A 51 -26.11 -0.02 10.59
N TYR A 52 -26.76 -1.16 10.82
CA TYR A 52 -28.18 -1.32 10.51
C TYR A 52 -28.96 -1.59 11.78
N VAL A 53 -30.10 -0.93 11.92
CA VAL A 53 -31.00 -1.12 13.07
C VAL A 53 -32.37 -1.51 12.54
N ASN A 54 -32.86 -2.66 13.00
CA ASN A 54 -34.20 -3.15 12.67
C ASN A 54 -35.17 -2.76 13.78
N TYR A 55 -36.09 -1.85 13.49
CA TYR A 55 -37.13 -1.42 14.43
C TYR A 55 -38.44 -2.16 14.17
N ARG A 56 -39.17 -2.55 15.22
CA ARG A 56 -40.49 -3.18 15.08
C ARG A 56 -41.56 -2.19 14.59
N THR A 57 -41.42 -0.91 14.93
CA THR A 57 -42.26 0.20 14.44
C THR A 57 -41.42 1.30 13.80
N SER A 58 -42.03 2.07 12.88
CA SER A 58 -41.39 3.23 12.24
C SER A 58 -40.82 4.21 13.28
N ILE A 59 -39.66 4.79 12.99
CA ILE A 59 -39.01 5.82 13.81
C ILE A 59 -39.94 7.03 14.01
N GLU A 60 -40.71 7.41 12.99
CA GLU A 60 -41.64 8.55 13.04
C GLU A 60 -42.74 8.40 14.10
N ASN A 61 -43.06 7.16 14.49
CA ASN A 61 -44.08 6.86 15.50
C ASN A 61 -43.47 6.70 16.90
N ASN A 62 -42.15 6.67 17.02
CA ASN A 62 -41.45 6.53 18.29
C ASN A 62 -41.18 7.92 18.87
N ASN A 63 -42.17 8.46 19.59
CA ASN A 63 -42.01 9.66 20.39
C ASN A 63 -41.17 9.35 21.64
N ILE A 64 -39.86 9.15 21.48
CA ILE A 64 -38.96 8.96 22.62
C ILE A 64 -38.49 10.35 23.04
N GLN A 65 -38.98 10.82 24.17
CA GLN A 65 -38.48 12.04 24.83
C GLN A 65 -37.25 11.69 25.67
N THR A 66 -36.13 11.37 25.00
CA THR A 66 -34.83 11.24 25.67
C THR A 66 -34.07 12.55 25.58
N GLN A 67 -33.37 12.93 26.65
CA GLN A 67 -32.49 14.09 26.64
C GLN A 67 -31.18 13.70 25.97
N HIS A 68 -31.05 13.96 24.68
CA HIS A 68 -29.81 13.74 23.94
C HIS A 68 -28.90 14.98 23.97
N SER A 69 -27.64 14.78 23.61
CA SER A 69 -26.67 15.86 23.43
C SER A 69 -27.10 16.82 22.31
N ILE A 70 -26.65 18.06 22.42
CA ILE A 70 -26.97 19.12 21.45
C ILE A 70 -26.46 18.72 20.06
N GLY A 71 -27.35 18.73 19.06
CA GLY A 71 -27.04 18.41 17.67
C GLY A 71 -27.10 16.92 17.30
N TYR A 72 -27.33 16.03 18.27
CA TYR A 72 -27.45 14.60 18.05
C TYR A 72 -28.59 14.25 17.07
N GLU A 73 -29.83 14.68 17.38
CA GLU A 73 -31.00 14.36 16.57
C GLU A 73 -30.85 14.82 15.12
N HIS A 74 -30.33 16.04 14.91
CA HIS A 74 -30.09 16.57 13.57
C HIS A 74 -29.06 15.72 12.80
N THR A 75 -27.99 15.30 13.47
CA THR A 75 -26.93 14.50 12.84
C THR A 75 -27.45 13.11 12.48
N ILE A 76 -28.09 12.43 13.43
CA ILE A 76 -28.64 11.09 13.23
C ILE A 76 -29.72 11.07 12.15
N ASN A 77 -30.64 12.03 12.14
CA ASN A 77 -31.70 12.09 11.14
C ASN A 77 -31.12 12.25 9.73
N ASN A 78 -30.09 13.08 9.56
CA ASN A 78 -29.41 13.25 8.27
C ASN A 78 -28.57 12.04 7.85
N CYS A 79 -28.06 11.29 8.82
CA CYS A 79 -27.23 10.10 8.62
C CYS A 79 -28.02 8.79 8.57
N SER A 80 -29.33 8.81 8.81
CA SER A 80 -30.19 7.63 8.81
C SER A 80 -31.02 7.54 7.54
N LYS A 81 -31.11 6.35 6.96
CA LYS A 81 -31.91 6.10 5.76
C LYS A 81 -32.63 4.77 5.89
N ARG A 82 -33.94 4.76 5.59
CA ARG A 82 -34.69 3.50 5.49
C ARG A 82 -34.21 2.69 4.29
N VAL A 83 -33.88 1.43 4.53
CA VAL A 83 -33.38 0.50 3.51
C VAL A 83 -34.18 -0.81 3.54
N ASN A 84 -34.21 -1.49 2.40
CA ASN A 84 -34.72 -2.86 2.32
C ASN A 84 -33.52 -3.78 2.13
N GLY A 85 -33.33 -4.74 3.03
CA GLY A 85 -32.21 -5.67 2.99
C GLY A 85 -32.58 -6.99 3.65
N LEU A 86 -31.84 -8.06 3.36
CA LEU A 86 -32.03 -9.35 4.01
C LEU A 86 -31.19 -9.39 5.29
N LEU A 87 -31.82 -9.72 6.42
CA LEU A 87 -31.12 -9.85 7.69
C LEU A 87 -30.42 -11.21 7.81
N PRO A 88 -29.32 -11.27 8.59
CA PRO A 88 -28.67 -12.54 8.91
C PRO A 88 -29.67 -13.57 9.43
N ARG A 89 -29.50 -14.83 9.04
CA ARG A 89 -30.40 -15.96 9.39
C ARG A 89 -31.85 -15.80 8.91
N CYS A 90 -32.08 -14.97 7.90
CA CYS A 90 -33.42 -14.71 7.34
C CYS A 90 -34.42 -14.20 8.38
N SER A 91 -33.95 -13.46 9.40
CA SER A 91 -34.83 -12.77 10.35
C SER A 91 -35.78 -11.82 9.62
N GLN A 92 -36.98 -11.64 10.19
CA GLN A 92 -37.99 -10.75 9.62
C GLN A 92 -37.52 -9.29 9.64
N THR A 93 -37.55 -8.67 8.47
CA THR A 93 -37.26 -7.25 8.28
C THR A 93 -38.53 -6.44 8.56
N TYR A 94 -38.50 -5.61 9.59
CA TYR A 94 -39.60 -4.70 9.91
C TYR A 94 -39.29 -3.33 9.29
N TYR A 95 -38.80 -2.38 10.08
CA TYR A 95 -38.33 -1.08 9.62
C TYR A 95 -36.81 -1.03 9.78
N LEU A 96 -36.10 -1.43 8.72
CA LEU A 96 -34.64 -1.42 8.70
C LEU A 96 -34.13 -0.04 8.30
N TYR A 97 -33.26 0.52 9.14
CA TYR A 97 -32.58 1.78 8.89
C TYR A 97 -31.07 1.55 8.85
N GLU A 98 -30.44 2.12 7.83
CA GLU A 98 -29.00 2.25 7.71
C GLU A 98 -28.59 3.57 8.37
N TYR A 99 -27.64 3.50 9.31
CA TYR A 99 -26.99 4.65 9.91
C TYR A 99 -25.59 4.77 9.35
N ARG A 100 -25.27 5.92 8.78
CA ARG A 100 -23.96 6.23 8.19
C ARG A 100 -23.36 7.45 8.87
N LEU A 101 -22.41 7.21 9.77
CA LEU A 101 -21.79 8.25 10.60
C LEU A 101 -20.30 8.33 10.36
N ASP A 102 -19.74 9.53 10.39
CA ASP A 102 -18.29 9.68 10.48
C ASP A 102 -17.81 9.17 11.84
N GLU A 103 -16.61 8.59 11.91
CA GLU A 103 -16.12 7.99 13.16
C GLU A 103 -16.02 9.01 14.30
N ASN A 104 -15.67 10.26 13.99
CA ASN A 104 -15.65 11.37 14.96
C ASN A 104 -17.05 11.63 15.54
N HIS A 105 -18.09 11.63 14.69
CA HIS A 105 -19.47 11.82 15.14
C HIS A 105 -19.96 10.62 15.95
N PHE A 106 -19.60 9.40 15.56
CA PHE A 106 -19.91 8.20 16.31
C PHE A 106 -19.31 8.22 17.72
N HIS A 107 -18.03 8.62 17.86
CA HIS A 107 -17.39 8.72 19.16
C HIS A 107 -18.00 9.82 20.04
N THR A 108 -18.26 10.99 19.43
CA THR A 108 -18.87 12.13 20.13
C THR A 108 -20.24 11.79 20.70
N TYR A 109 -21.07 11.07 19.93
CA TYR A 109 -22.45 10.75 20.30
C TYR A 109 -22.64 9.32 20.82
N TYR A 110 -21.55 8.61 21.15
CA TYR A 110 -21.59 7.19 21.48
C TYR A 110 -22.60 6.85 22.59
N THR A 111 -22.65 7.64 23.66
CA THR A 111 -23.56 7.42 24.80
C THR A 111 -25.03 7.55 24.41
N ASP A 112 -25.33 8.52 23.55
CA ASP A 112 -26.68 8.81 23.07
C ASP A 112 -27.13 7.69 22.13
N ILE A 113 -26.24 7.24 21.23
CA ILE A 113 -26.48 6.09 20.34
C ILE A 113 -26.76 4.84 21.17
N MET A 114 -25.93 4.51 22.17
CA MET A 114 -26.17 3.33 23.01
C MET A 114 -27.50 3.40 23.78
N THR A 115 -27.90 4.60 24.20
CA THR A 115 -29.18 4.83 24.87
C THR A 115 -30.34 4.55 23.91
N ASP A 116 -30.29 5.06 22.68
CA ASP A 116 -31.32 4.79 21.67
C ASP A 116 -31.37 3.31 21.27
N LEU A 117 -30.19 2.67 21.16
CA LEU A 117 -30.07 1.24 20.84
C LEU A 117 -30.60 0.32 21.94
N SER A 118 -30.76 0.83 23.17
CA SER A 118 -31.35 0.08 24.29
C SER A 118 -32.88 0.02 24.27
N ASN A 119 -33.52 0.70 23.31
CA ASN A 119 -34.97 0.74 23.22
C ASN A 119 -35.58 -0.66 22.93
N PRO A 120 -36.60 -1.11 23.68
CA PRO A 120 -37.28 -2.39 23.43
C PRO A 120 -37.94 -2.52 22.05
N ASN A 121 -38.18 -1.41 21.35
CA ASN A 121 -38.68 -1.41 19.99
C ASN A 121 -37.65 -1.90 18.96
N ILE A 122 -36.38 -1.97 19.33
CA ILE A 122 -35.32 -2.48 18.46
C ILE A 122 -35.35 -4.01 18.50
N GLU A 123 -35.51 -4.62 17.33
CA GLU A 123 -35.42 -6.06 17.17
C GLU A 123 -33.95 -6.51 17.17
N GLY A 124 -33.09 -5.75 16.50
CA GLY A 124 -31.67 -6.07 16.39
C GLY A 124 -30.84 -4.95 15.79
N VAL A 125 -29.56 -4.94 16.16
CA VAL A 125 -28.52 -4.07 15.63
C VAL A 125 -27.49 -4.93 14.92
N TYR A 126 -27.14 -4.54 13.70
CA TYR A 126 -26.28 -5.31 12.81
C TYR A 126 -25.09 -4.45 12.37
N GLU A 127 -23.91 -5.06 12.28
CA GLU A 127 -22.67 -4.46 11.76
C GLU A 127 -22.08 -3.26 12.53
N MET A 128 -22.63 -2.91 13.69
CA MET A 128 -22.11 -1.81 14.52
C MET A 128 -20.63 -1.99 14.92
N ASN A 129 -20.22 -3.23 15.19
CA ASN A 129 -18.88 -3.57 15.66
C ASN A 129 -17.93 -3.99 14.53
N VAL A 130 -18.27 -3.71 13.27
CA VAL A 130 -17.37 -3.99 12.14
C VAL A 130 -16.16 -3.04 12.22
N PRO A 131 -14.93 -3.57 12.25
CA PRO A 131 -13.72 -2.77 12.20
C PRO A 131 -13.61 -1.94 10.90
N LEU A 132 -13.08 -0.72 10.99
CA LEU A 132 -13.00 0.21 9.86
C LEU A 132 -12.07 -0.28 8.75
N ASP A 133 -10.97 -0.93 9.10
CA ASP A 133 -10.06 -1.59 8.16
C ASP A 133 -10.74 -2.72 7.40
N PHE A 134 -11.49 -3.57 8.10
CA PHE A 134 -12.24 -4.64 7.47
C PHE A 134 -13.30 -4.09 6.51
N ARG A 135 -14.00 -3.02 6.90
CA ARG A 135 -14.96 -2.34 6.02
C ARG A 135 -14.29 -1.75 4.78
N LEU A 136 -13.17 -1.05 4.96
CA LEU A 136 -12.39 -0.50 3.85
C LEU A 136 -12.05 -1.61 2.84
N LEU A 137 -11.55 -2.74 3.33
CA LEU A 137 -11.15 -3.87 2.51
C LEU A 137 -12.31 -4.55 1.78
N ILE A 138 -13.47 -4.73 2.44
CA ILE A 138 -14.63 -5.34 1.77
C ILE A 138 -15.23 -4.41 0.72
N THR A 139 -15.33 -3.12 1.02
CA THR A 139 -16.00 -2.18 0.13
C THR A 139 -15.16 -1.80 -1.07
N LEU A 140 -13.85 -1.59 -0.90
CA LEU A 140 -12.96 -1.21 -2.01
C LEU A 140 -12.28 -2.40 -2.68
N GLY A 141 -12.10 -3.52 -1.98
CA GLY A 141 -11.36 -4.67 -2.47
C GLY A 141 -9.89 -4.35 -2.77
N SER A 142 -9.35 -5.00 -3.81
CA SER A 142 -7.98 -4.80 -4.29
C SER A 142 -7.88 -3.86 -5.49
N ILE A 143 -8.99 -3.68 -6.23
CA ILE A 143 -9.08 -2.81 -7.40
C ILE A 143 -10.32 -1.93 -7.22
N CYS A 144 -10.16 -0.62 -7.39
CA CYS A 144 -11.25 0.33 -7.32
C CYS A 144 -11.19 1.35 -8.46
N SER A 145 -12.30 2.00 -8.76
CA SER A 145 -12.34 3.16 -9.66
C SER A 145 -13.10 4.31 -9.03
N LEU A 146 -12.87 5.51 -9.54
CA LEU A 146 -13.71 6.66 -9.21
C LEU A 146 -15.06 6.50 -9.90
N ARG A 147 -16.16 6.62 -9.15
CA ARG A 147 -17.52 6.57 -9.68
C ARG A 147 -17.69 7.59 -10.81
N LYS A 148 -18.30 7.16 -11.93
CA LYS A 148 -18.50 7.98 -13.14
C LYS A 148 -19.11 9.36 -12.90
N GLU A 149 -19.97 9.47 -11.89
CA GLU A 149 -20.62 10.73 -11.49
C GLU A 149 -19.61 11.74 -10.91
N GLN A 150 -18.64 11.27 -10.14
CA GLN A 150 -17.63 12.09 -9.46
C GLN A 150 -16.42 12.41 -10.34
N GLN A 151 -16.21 11.63 -11.42
CA GLN A 151 -15.15 11.88 -12.39
C GLN A 151 -15.22 13.27 -13.03
N ARG A 152 -16.41 13.89 -13.10
CA ARG A 152 -16.62 15.20 -13.75
C ARG A 152 -16.58 16.39 -12.79
N THR A 153 -16.89 16.16 -11.52
CA THR A 153 -17.00 17.20 -10.48
C THR A 153 -15.65 17.47 -9.82
N ASN A 154 -14.87 16.41 -9.56
CA ASN A 154 -13.61 16.43 -8.83
C ASN A 154 -12.40 16.17 -9.75
N ILE A 155 -12.30 16.88 -10.88
CA ILE A 155 -11.23 16.63 -11.86
C ILE A 155 -9.84 17.04 -11.35
N LEU A 156 -9.74 18.01 -10.44
CA LEU A 156 -8.45 18.57 -10.00
C LEU A 156 -8.05 18.18 -8.56
N SER A 157 -8.89 17.45 -7.84
CA SER A 157 -8.62 17.02 -6.47
C SER A 157 -7.88 15.68 -6.45
N ASN A 158 -6.84 15.57 -5.64
CA ASN A 158 -6.15 14.29 -5.37
C ASN A 158 -6.66 13.60 -4.10
N LEU A 159 -7.67 14.18 -3.45
CA LEU A 159 -8.28 13.67 -2.24
C LEU A 159 -9.71 13.25 -2.57
N TYR A 160 -10.01 11.99 -2.28
CA TYR A 160 -11.30 11.38 -2.57
C TYR A 160 -11.91 10.86 -1.29
N GLN A 161 -13.22 11.05 -1.17
CA GLN A 161 -13.97 10.42 -0.09
C GLN A 161 -14.17 8.94 -0.41
N PHE A 162 -14.29 8.13 0.64
CA PHE A 162 -14.50 6.68 0.53
C PHE A 162 -15.69 6.32 -0.36
N ASP A 163 -16.76 7.12 -0.37
CA ASP A 163 -17.97 6.90 -1.16
C ASP A 163 -17.87 7.19 -2.66
N GLU A 164 -16.85 7.96 -3.03
CA GLU A 164 -16.61 8.31 -4.42
C GLU A 164 -15.96 7.14 -5.16
N LEU A 165 -15.40 6.18 -4.43
CA LEU A 165 -14.73 5.00 -4.96
C LEU A 165 -15.69 3.80 -5.04
N GLU A 166 -15.58 3.03 -6.11
CA GLU A 166 -16.33 1.80 -6.33
C GLU A 166 -15.39 0.61 -6.54
N PHE A 167 -15.75 -0.55 -5.99
CA PHE A 167 -15.03 -1.80 -6.22
C PHE A 167 -15.13 -2.22 -7.69
N LEU A 168 -14.02 -2.68 -8.25
CA LEU A 168 -13.96 -3.32 -9.55
C LEU A 168 -13.64 -4.80 -9.41
N SER A 169 -14.42 -5.63 -10.13
CA SER A 169 -14.25 -7.07 -10.10
C SER A 169 -12.93 -7.50 -10.76
N LEU A 170 -12.26 -8.47 -10.15
CA LEU A 170 -11.07 -9.13 -10.70
C LEU A 170 -11.33 -9.82 -12.05
N SER A 171 -12.60 -10.11 -12.37
CA SER A 171 -12.99 -10.67 -13.67
C SER A 171 -12.79 -9.67 -14.82
N GLU A 172 -12.85 -8.36 -14.53
CA GLU A 172 -12.68 -7.30 -15.52
C GLU A 172 -11.21 -6.90 -15.64
N GLN A 173 -10.42 -7.03 -14.57
CA GLN A 173 -9.03 -6.63 -14.54
C GLN A 173 -8.17 -7.47 -13.60
N THR A 174 -7.00 -7.87 -14.09
CA THR A 174 -5.98 -8.58 -13.31
C THR A 174 -5.31 -7.63 -12.32
N TYR A 175 -5.33 -7.99 -11.04
CA TYR A 175 -4.59 -7.30 -9.98
C TYR A 175 -3.08 -7.55 -10.13
N LEU A 176 -2.27 -6.49 -10.07
CA LEU A 176 -0.79 -6.53 -10.08
C LEU A 176 -0.19 -7.46 -11.13
N GLN A 177 -0.42 -7.13 -12.41
CA GLN A 177 0.20 -7.87 -13.52
C GLN A 177 1.74 -7.84 -13.40
N SER A 178 2.39 -8.94 -13.77
CA SER A 178 3.86 -9.06 -13.79
C SER A 178 4.51 -7.86 -14.51
N GLY A 179 5.47 -7.22 -13.84
CA GLY A 179 6.20 -6.06 -14.36
C GLY A 179 5.55 -4.69 -14.12
N THR A 180 4.40 -4.62 -13.44
CA THR A 180 3.76 -3.35 -13.05
C THR A 180 4.51 -2.64 -11.93
N LEU A 181 4.98 -3.39 -10.93
CA LEU A 181 5.71 -2.86 -9.79
C LEU A 181 7.22 -2.92 -10.01
N GLN A 182 7.91 -1.83 -9.65
CA GLN A 182 9.37 -1.85 -9.57
C GLN A 182 9.82 -2.06 -8.12
N CYS A 183 10.24 -3.26 -7.80
CA CYS A 183 10.75 -3.56 -6.47
C CYS A 183 12.27 -3.35 -6.38
N ILE A 184 12.71 -2.78 -5.27
CA ILE A 184 14.10 -2.72 -4.81
C ILE A 184 14.17 -3.58 -3.55
N TYR A 185 15.19 -4.42 -3.47
CA TYR A 185 15.40 -5.26 -2.31
C TYR A 185 16.45 -4.65 -1.43
N LEU A 186 16.11 -4.52 -0.14
CA LEU A 186 17.03 -4.06 0.86
C LEU A 186 17.32 -5.21 1.82
N TYR A 187 18.59 -5.57 1.89
CA TYR A 187 19.05 -6.62 2.76
C TYR A 187 19.98 -6.02 3.80
N ILE A 188 19.65 -6.21 5.07
CA ILE A 188 20.48 -5.77 6.20
C ILE A 188 20.94 -7.00 6.95
N HIS A 189 22.24 -7.07 7.22
CA HIS A 189 22.83 -8.14 7.99
C HIS A 189 23.93 -7.59 8.89
N GLN A 190 23.94 -8.02 10.14
CA GLN A 190 24.98 -7.65 11.09
C GLN A 190 25.76 -8.91 11.48
N ASP A 191 27.06 -8.87 11.30
CA ASP A 191 27.96 -9.96 11.66
C ASP A 191 29.29 -9.43 12.21
N ASN A 192 29.77 -10.03 13.30
CA ASN A 192 31.07 -9.72 13.93
C ASN A 192 31.41 -8.22 14.08
N GLY A 193 30.41 -7.38 14.39
CA GLY A 193 30.57 -5.94 14.58
C GLY A 193 30.57 -5.11 13.28
N LYS A 194 30.38 -5.74 12.13
CA LYS A 194 30.16 -5.09 10.83
C LYS A 194 28.69 -5.12 10.47
N LEU A 195 28.19 -4.04 9.89
CA LEU A 195 26.83 -3.97 9.36
C LEU A 195 26.89 -3.91 7.84
N PHE A 196 26.28 -4.90 7.20
CA PHE A 196 26.09 -4.97 5.76
C PHE A 196 24.68 -4.48 5.43
N ILE A 197 24.60 -3.53 4.52
CA ILE A 197 23.34 -3.02 3.99
C ILE A 197 23.47 -3.09 2.47
N ASP A 198 22.68 -3.96 1.86
CA ASP A 198 22.74 -4.24 0.44
C ASP A 198 21.43 -3.82 -0.23
N LEU A 199 21.54 -3.03 -1.28
CA LEU A 199 20.41 -2.55 -2.07
C LEU A 199 20.50 -3.17 -3.46
N PHE A 200 19.58 -4.09 -3.75
CA PHE A 200 19.49 -4.82 -4.99
C PHE A 200 18.39 -4.27 -5.89
N ILE A 201 18.77 -4.01 -7.14
CA ILE A 201 17.90 -3.44 -8.16
C ILE A 201 17.79 -4.44 -9.32
N PRO A 202 16.69 -5.21 -9.40
CA PRO A 202 16.53 -6.26 -10.41
C PRO A 202 16.58 -5.72 -11.83
N ASN A 203 15.81 -4.66 -12.15
CA ASN A 203 15.64 -4.18 -13.53
C ASN A 203 16.95 -3.76 -14.22
N ASN A 204 17.96 -3.35 -13.46
CA ASN A 204 19.25 -2.91 -14.02
C ASN A 204 20.39 -3.87 -13.68
N CYS A 205 20.10 -4.98 -12.98
CA CYS A 205 21.09 -5.91 -12.44
C CYS A 205 22.19 -5.17 -11.66
N ARG A 206 21.81 -4.17 -10.86
CA ARG A 206 22.75 -3.35 -10.06
C ARG A 206 22.59 -3.66 -8.58
N VAL A 207 23.71 -3.81 -7.90
CA VAL A 207 23.75 -4.09 -6.46
C VAL A 207 24.68 -3.09 -5.79
N PHE A 208 24.16 -2.36 -4.80
CA PHE A 208 24.93 -1.44 -3.99
C PHE A 208 25.12 -2.04 -2.62
N ILE A 209 26.36 -2.16 -2.18
CA ILE A 209 26.72 -2.80 -0.91
C ILE A 209 27.36 -1.74 -0.03
N GLY A 210 26.72 -1.42 1.09
CA GLY A 210 27.19 -0.51 2.12
C GLY A 210 27.67 -1.30 3.31
N ILE A 211 28.95 -1.17 3.66
CA ILE A 211 29.56 -1.87 4.79
C ILE A 211 29.93 -0.82 5.84
N LEU A 212 29.38 -0.97 7.04
CA LEU A 212 29.81 -0.25 8.22
C LEU A 212 30.98 -1.00 8.85
N ASP A 213 32.16 -0.40 8.81
CA ASP A 213 33.35 -0.94 9.44
C ASP A 213 34.15 0.19 10.11
N SER A 214 34.91 -0.17 11.13
CA SER A 214 35.88 0.71 11.81
C SER A 214 37.01 1.17 10.89
N ILE A 215 37.35 0.36 9.88
CA ILE A 215 38.42 0.61 8.92
C ILE A 215 37.78 0.84 7.55
N ARG A 216 38.19 1.91 6.85
CA ARG A 216 37.66 2.27 5.51
C ARG A 216 38.27 1.48 4.35
N GLU A 217 38.82 0.31 4.62
CA GLU A 217 39.44 -0.54 3.62
C GLU A 217 38.44 -1.56 3.09
N ASN A 218 38.41 -1.70 1.76
CA ASN A 218 37.55 -2.67 1.11
C ASN A 218 38.27 -4.01 1.01
N HIS A 219 37.94 -4.94 1.91
CA HIS A 219 38.43 -6.32 1.87
C HIS A 219 37.47 -7.29 1.17
N MET A 220 36.51 -6.79 0.38
CA MET A 220 35.55 -7.67 -0.27
C MET A 220 36.19 -8.50 -1.40
N PRO A 221 35.93 -9.81 -1.46
CA PRO A 221 36.31 -10.64 -2.59
C PRO A 221 35.55 -10.24 -3.87
N ASN A 222 35.97 -10.79 -5.00
CA ASN A 222 35.30 -10.57 -6.28
C ASN A 222 33.91 -11.21 -6.29
N LEU A 223 32.88 -10.39 -6.03
CA LEU A 223 31.48 -10.78 -5.95
C LEU A 223 30.94 -11.38 -7.24
N ASN A 224 31.42 -10.94 -8.41
CA ASN A 224 31.03 -11.52 -9.69
C ASN A 224 31.48 -12.98 -9.84
N LYS A 225 32.72 -13.27 -9.44
CA LYS A 225 33.23 -14.66 -9.44
C LYS A 225 32.44 -15.54 -8.49
N LEU A 226 32.13 -14.99 -7.32
CA LEU A 226 31.38 -15.70 -6.31
C LEU A 226 29.94 -16.00 -6.74
N LEU A 227 29.24 -15.02 -7.32
CA LEU A 227 27.89 -15.21 -7.85
C LEU A 227 27.88 -16.27 -8.97
N LYS A 228 28.85 -16.25 -9.89
CA LYS A 228 28.98 -17.26 -10.95
C LYS A 228 29.16 -18.67 -10.40
N ASN A 229 30.12 -18.86 -9.48
CA ASN A 229 30.36 -20.16 -8.84
C ASN A 229 29.11 -20.67 -8.13
N GLU A 230 28.36 -19.77 -7.51
CA GLU A 230 27.20 -20.11 -6.72
C GLU A 230 25.95 -20.40 -7.58
N CYS A 231 25.81 -19.73 -8.72
CA CYS A 231 24.85 -20.08 -9.77
C CYS A 231 25.14 -21.47 -10.35
N GLU A 232 26.41 -21.78 -10.64
CA GLU A 232 26.83 -23.10 -11.15
C GLU A 232 26.48 -24.23 -10.16
N LYS A 233 26.76 -24.06 -8.87
CA LYS A 233 26.36 -25.02 -7.83
C LYS A 233 24.85 -25.23 -7.77
N ARG A 234 24.06 -24.17 -7.96
CA ARG A 234 22.60 -24.24 -7.91
C ARG A 234 22.01 -24.86 -9.18
N LEU A 235 22.65 -24.66 -10.33
CA LEU A 235 22.33 -25.36 -11.58
C LEU A 235 22.54 -26.87 -11.45
N GLN A 236 23.63 -27.28 -10.79
CA GLN A 236 23.92 -28.69 -10.49
C GLN A 236 22.87 -29.33 -9.55
N LYS A 237 22.20 -28.53 -8.72
CA LYS A 237 21.12 -28.96 -7.82
C LYS A 237 19.73 -28.92 -8.48
N SER A 238 19.67 -28.83 -9.81
CA SER A 238 18.42 -28.84 -10.61
C SER A 238 17.37 -27.82 -10.16
N ILE A 239 17.80 -26.61 -9.80
CA ILE A 239 16.86 -25.52 -9.48
C ILE A 239 16.60 -24.72 -10.75
N ASP A 240 15.32 -24.37 -10.97
CA ASP A 240 14.84 -23.67 -12.17
C ASP A 240 15.71 -22.46 -12.53
N THR A 241 16.09 -22.39 -13.81
CA THR A 241 16.89 -21.32 -14.40
C THR A 241 16.22 -19.96 -14.25
N ASN A 242 14.89 -19.92 -14.21
CA ASN A 242 14.10 -18.70 -14.06
C ASN A 242 14.21 -18.07 -12.65
N LEU A 243 14.74 -18.80 -11.67
CA LEU A 243 14.94 -18.34 -10.29
C LEU A 243 16.42 -17.98 -10.02
N LEU A 244 17.25 -17.96 -11.06
CA LEU A 244 18.66 -17.63 -10.95
C LEU A 244 18.92 -16.25 -11.55
N PRO A 245 19.69 -15.39 -10.86
CA PRO A 245 20.18 -14.15 -11.44
C PRO A 245 21.26 -14.48 -12.48
N ILE A 246 20.84 -14.90 -13.69
CA ILE A 246 21.74 -15.32 -14.78
C ILE A 246 22.52 -14.12 -15.36
N ASN A 247 21.97 -12.90 -15.21
CA ASN A 247 22.57 -11.68 -15.74
C ASN A 247 23.84 -11.29 -14.97
N GLU A 248 24.82 -10.69 -15.66
CA GLU A 248 25.99 -10.13 -14.99
C GLU A 248 25.57 -8.92 -14.15
N HIS A 249 25.78 -9.01 -12.84
CA HIS A 249 25.43 -7.96 -11.90
C HIS A 249 26.57 -6.95 -11.77
N GLN A 250 26.22 -5.66 -11.74
CA GLN A 250 27.17 -4.59 -11.44
C GLN A 250 27.15 -4.32 -9.94
N PHE A 251 28.21 -4.75 -9.25
CA PHE A 251 28.40 -4.52 -7.82
C PHE A 251 29.14 -3.21 -7.57
N GLU A 252 28.58 -2.33 -6.77
CA GLU A 252 29.28 -1.16 -6.21
C GLU A 252 29.38 -1.31 -4.69
N VAL A 253 30.58 -1.61 -4.20
CA VAL A 253 30.87 -1.80 -2.76
C VAL A 253 31.47 -0.53 -2.18
N LYS A 254 30.93 -0.06 -1.05
CA LYS A 254 31.48 1.05 -0.27
C LYS A 254 31.52 0.75 1.21
N VAL A 255 32.68 1.02 1.80
CA VAL A 255 32.95 0.87 3.21
C VAL A 255 33.00 2.25 3.83
N ASP A 256 32.19 2.48 4.86
CA ASP A 256 32.10 3.74 5.57
C ASP A 256 32.14 3.50 7.08
N THR A 257 32.63 4.49 7.83
CA THR A 257 32.67 4.44 9.30
C THR A 257 31.39 4.97 9.95
N ASN A 258 30.53 5.66 9.18
CA ASN A 258 29.29 6.26 9.68
C ASN A 258 28.11 5.75 8.86
N ILE A 259 27.14 5.17 9.56
CA ILE A 259 25.90 4.63 8.98
C ILE A 259 25.08 5.70 8.23
N GLN A 260 25.11 6.95 8.66
CA GLN A 260 24.36 8.02 8.01
C GLN A 260 24.87 8.32 6.60
N ASN A 261 26.16 8.13 6.32
CA ASN A 261 26.70 8.32 4.97
C ASN A 261 26.18 7.25 4.01
N ILE A 262 26.06 6.02 4.51
CA ILE A 262 25.48 4.89 3.80
C ILE A 262 24.00 5.18 3.49
N TRP A 263 23.21 5.60 4.49
CA TRP A 263 21.80 5.97 4.29
C TRP A 263 21.61 7.13 3.32
N LYS A 264 22.39 8.22 3.45
CA LYS A 264 22.35 9.36 2.51
C LYS A 264 22.60 8.92 1.07
N ARG A 265 23.52 7.99 0.88
CA ARG A 265 23.84 7.41 -0.42
C ARG A 265 22.65 6.59 -0.97
N PHE A 266 22.07 5.70 -0.17
CA PHE A 266 20.92 4.92 -0.61
C PHE A 266 19.72 5.80 -0.92
N ASN A 267 19.42 6.77 -0.06
CA ASN A 267 18.36 7.75 -0.31
C ASN A 267 18.59 8.52 -1.61
N LYS A 268 19.85 8.90 -1.93
CA LYS A 268 20.18 9.53 -3.22
C LYS A 268 19.93 8.60 -4.40
N ILE A 269 20.28 7.31 -4.29
CA ILE A 269 20.06 6.31 -5.34
C ILE A 269 18.56 6.11 -5.58
N ILE A 270 17.79 5.94 -4.50
CA ILE A 270 16.34 5.72 -4.57
C ILE A 270 15.64 6.98 -5.10
N ALA A 271 15.99 8.18 -4.59
CA ALA A 271 15.40 9.43 -5.06
C ALA A 271 15.68 9.70 -6.55
N ASN A 272 16.90 9.45 -7.02
CA ASN A 272 17.23 9.57 -8.45
C ASN A 272 16.40 8.62 -9.31
N ARG A 273 16.08 7.43 -8.78
CA ARG A 273 15.26 6.44 -9.48
C ARG A 273 13.78 6.87 -9.51
N ASN A 274 13.25 7.33 -8.38
CA ASN A 274 11.89 7.90 -8.33
C ASN A 274 11.75 9.05 -9.32
N TYR A 275 12.75 9.93 -9.43
CA TYR A 275 12.72 11.03 -10.40
C TYR A 275 12.61 10.53 -11.84
N LYS A 276 13.36 9.49 -12.23
CA LYS A 276 13.29 8.91 -13.57
C LYS A 276 11.98 8.16 -13.85
N ASN A 277 11.38 7.58 -12.82
CA ASN A 277 10.13 6.84 -12.94
C ASN A 277 8.87 7.71 -12.83
N LYS A 278 8.99 8.98 -12.46
CA LYS A 278 7.84 9.92 -12.48
C LYS A 278 7.18 10.00 -13.85
N ASP A 279 7.98 9.90 -14.92
CA ASP A 279 7.48 9.93 -16.30
C ASP A 279 6.79 8.62 -16.72
N THR A 280 7.14 7.49 -16.10
CA THR A 280 6.54 6.18 -16.39
C THR A 280 5.34 5.86 -15.50
N GLY A 281 5.14 6.63 -14.41
CA GLY A 281 4.07 6.40 -13.44
C GLY A 281 4.22 5.09 -12.64
N GLN A 282 5.40 4.48 -12.63
CA GLN A 282 5.67 3.25 -11.88
C GLN A 282 6.32 3.59 -10.54
N ASP A 283 5.57 3.36 -9.47
CA ASP A 283 6.09 3.52 -8.11
C ASP A 283 7.13 2.45 -7.77
N ILE A 284 8.10 2.87 -6.97
CA ILE A 284 9.18 2.01 -6.48
C ILE A 284 8.83 1.54 -5.08
N TYR A 285 8.95 0.23 -4.89
CA TYR A 285 8.67 -0.46 -3.64
C TYR A 285 9.96 -1.00 -3.06
N ILE A 286 10.20 -0.75 -1.77
CA ILE A 286 11.37 -1.28 -1.09
C ILE A 286 10.93 -2.48 -0.27
N VAL A 287 11.44 -3.66 -0.59
CA VAL A 287 11.19 -4.87 0.19
C VAL A 287 12.40 -5.13 1.07
N ALA A 288 12.21 -5.06 2.38
CA ALA A 288 13.27 -5.24 3.36
C ALA A 288 13.14 -6.54 4.16
N ASN A 289 14.26 -7.13 4.55
CA ASN A 289 14.27 -8.34 5.36
C ASN A 289 14.01 -8.06 6.85
N GLY A 290 13.11 -8.83 7.48
CA GLY A 290 12.98 -8.93 8.94
C GLY A 290 12.19 -7.80 9.62
N SER A 291 11.33 -8.18 10.58
CA SER A 291 10.40 -7.24 11.26
C SER A 291 11.07 -6.23 12.18
N MET A 292 12.19 -6.59 12.82
CA MET A 292 12.92 -5.70 13.74
C MET A 292 13.55 -4.48 13.06
N LEU A 293 13.64 -4.47 11.73
CA LEU A 293 14.27 -3.40 10.98
C LEU A 293 13.27 -2.35 10.50
N ARG A 294 11.96 -2.57 10.67
CA ARG A 294 10.92 -1.64 10.18
C ARG A 294 11.11 -0.24 10.75
N GLU A 295 11.31 -0.11 12.06
CA GLU A 295 11.48 1.18 12.75
C GLU A 295 12.72 1.92 12.25
N CYS A 296 13.87 1.24 12.18
CA CYS A 296 15.10 1.81 11.64
C CYS A 296 14.96 2.21 10.16
N LEU A 297 14.17 1.48 9.37
CA LEU A 297 13.95 1.79 7.97
C LEU A 297 13.01 2.99 7.79
N THR A 298 11.93 3.07 8.56
CA THR A 298 11.00 4.19 8.52
C THR A 298 11.66 5.49 8.97
N GLU A 299 12.62 5.43 9.90
CA GLU A 299 13.37 6.60 10.35
C GLU A 299 14.43 7.08 9.35
N ASN A 300 15.08 6.16 8.62
CA ASN A 300 16.23 6.48 7.77
C ASN A 300 15.90 6.58 6.27
N ILE A 301 14.79 5.97 5.83
CA ILE A 301 14.31 6.03 4.44
C ILE A 301 13.09 6.94 4.41
N ASN A 302 13.24 8.12 3.81
CA ASN A 302 12.20 9.14 3.72
C ASN A 302 11.11 8.80 2.68
N GLN A 303 10.77 7.52 2.46
CA GLN A 303 9.84 7.10 1.41
C GLN A 303 8.74 6.19 1.95
N LEU A 304 7.51 6.49 1.55
CA LEU A 304 6.26 5.92 2.06
C LEU A 304 5.98 4.47 1.61
N ASN A 305 6.82 3.90 0.75
CA ASN A 305 6.57 2.61 0.08
C ASN A 305 7.55 1.50 0.52
N VAL A 306 7.90 1.45 1.81
CA VAL A 306 8.73 0.37 2.38
C VAL A 306 7.83 -0.75 2.88
N PHE A 307 7.93 -1.91 2.25
CA PHE A 307 7.31 -3.16 2.68
C PHE A 307 8.34 -4.02 3.40
N VAL A 308 8.01 -4.48 4.59
CA VAL A 308 8.87 -5.39 5.35
C VAL A 308 8.37 -6.80 5.17
N ASP A 309 9.24 -7.69 4.71
CA ASP A 309 8.92 -9.10 4.54
C ASP A 309 8.55 -9.73 5.90
N PRO A 310 7.52 -10.59 5.97
CA PRO A 310 7.29 -11.40 7.15
C PRO A 310 8.51 -12.31 7.40
N PRO A 311 8.90 -12.53 8.67
CA PRO A 311 10.13 -13.22 9.04
C PRO A 311 10.20 -14.58 8.33
N THR A 312 11.28 -14.80 7.59
CA THR A 312 11.55 -16.06 6.89
C THR A 312 11.65 -17.21 7.88
N ARG A 313 10.75 -18.20 7.78
CA ARG A 313 10.90 -19.54 8.39
C ARG A 313 11.98 -20.37 7.65
N VAL A 314 13.10 -19.77 7.28
CA VAL A 314 14.28 -20.58 6.96
C VAL A 314 14.94 -20.83 8.30
N PRO A 315 15.02 -22.09 8.79
CA PRO A 315 15.70 -22.38 10.03
C PRO A 315 17.13 -21.86 9.88
N LEU A 316 17.49 -20.88 10.70
CA LEU A 316 18.89 -20.59 10.94
C LEU A 316 19.50 -21.92 11.42
N PRO A 317 20.49 -22.50 10.72
CA PRO A 317 21.21 -23.62 11.29
C PRO A 317 21.76 -23.13 12.64
N SER A 318 21.35 -23.81 13.70
CA SER A 318 21.72 -23.51 15.07
C SER A 318 23.23 -23.33 15.17
N SER A 319 23.63 -22.29 15.89
CA SER A 319 25.00 -22.06 16.36
C SER A 319 25.47 -23.22 17.22
N SER A 320 25.91 -24.31 16.59
CA SER A 320 26.45 -25.47 17.28
C SER A 320 27.45 -26.20 16.40
N SER A 321 28.60 -25.56 16.18
CA SER A 321 29.90 -26.21 16.27
C SER A 321 30.99 -25.15 16.19
N SER A 322 31.59 -24.89 17.35
CA SER A 322 32.90 -24.26 17.45
C SER A 322 33.92 -25.09 16.68
N SER A 323 34.24 -24.69 15.45
CA SER A 323 35.49 -25.06 14.79
C SER A 323 36.15 -23.79 14.31
N SER A 324 37.33 -23.51 14.87
CA SER A 324 38.25 -22.47 14.44
C SER A 324 38.40 -22.48 12.92
N HIS A 325 37.75 -21.54 12.24
CA HIS A 325 37.95 -21.27 10.83
C HIS A 325 38.50 -19.86 10.65
N SER A 326 39.55 -19.80 9.84
CA SER A 326 40.33 -18.61 9.52
C SER A 326 39.45 -17.47 9.03
N LYS A 327 39.91 -16.23 9.31
CA LYS A 327 39.36 -14.92 8.88
C LYS A 327 39.12 -14.74 7.35
N SER A 328 39.23 -15.81 6.56
CA SER A 328 39.08 -15.83 5.11
C SER A 328 37.68 -16.22 4.61
N ASN A 329 36.77 -16.71 5.46
CA ASN A 329 35.53 -17.37 5.01
C ASN A 329 34.21 -16.62 5.36
N GLU A 330 34.26 -15.45 6.02
CA GLU A 330 33.05 -14.72 6.42
C GLU A 330 32.32 -14.11 5.21
N SER A 331 33.07 -13.58 4.25
CA SER A 331 32.53 -13.08 2.98
C SER A 331 31.88 -14.17 2.13
N THR A 332 32.24 -15.45 2.35
CA THR A 332 31.63 -16.58 1.63
C THR A 332 30.28 -17.00 2.20
N GLU A 333 29.96 -16.75 3.47
CA GLU A 333 28.65 -17.17 4.05
C GLU A 333 27.50 -16.24 3.63
N LEU A 334 27.71 -14.92 3.66
CA LEU A 334 26.77 -13.92 3.13
C LEU A 334 26.47 -14.15 1.65
N VAL A 335 27.52 -14.45 0.89
CA VAL A 335 27.47 -14.74 -0.54
C VAL A 335 26.82 -16.10 -0.84
N GLN A 336 26.98 -17.11 0.01
CA GLN A 336 26.30 -18.40 -0.14
C GLN A 336 24.78 -18.27 0.09
N ARG A 337 24.38 -17.39 1.02
CA ARG A 337 22.97 -17.08 1.29
C ARG A 337 22.34 -16.15 0.25
N TRP A 338 23.14 -15.35 -0.46
CA TRP A 338 22.67 -14.35 -1.43
C TRP A 338 21.74 -14.92 -2.52
N PRO A 339 22.00 -16.07 -3.15
CA PRO A 339 21.09 -16.57 -4.19
C PRO A 339 19.92 -17.42 -3.64
N GLU A 340 19.98 -17.87 -2.38
CA GLU A 340 18.80 -18.37 -1.67
C GLU A 340 17.86 -17.23 -1.28
N LEU A 341 18.42 -16.06 -0.95
CA LEU A 341 17.70 -14.82 -0.75
C LEU A 341 17.09 -14.32 -2.07
N MET A 342 17.85 -14.31 -3.18
CA MET A 342 17.32 -14.00 -4.52
C MET A 342 16.20 -14.97 -4.91
N LYS A 343 16.30 -16.26 -4.57
CA LYS A 343 15.20 -17.21 -4.75
C LYS A 343 13.99 -16.91 -3.88
N SER A 344 14.18 -16.61 -2.59
CA SER A 344 13.08 -16.22 -1.71
C SER A 344 12.40 -14.94 -2.20
N ILE A 345 13.19 -14.01 -2.74
CA ILE A 345 12.75 -12.72 -3.25
C ILE A 345 12.03 -12.90 -4.60
N ASP A 346 12.67 -13.48 -5.61
CA ASP A 346 12.07 -13.71 -6.94
C ASP A 346 10.89 -14.68 -6.88
N HIS A 347 10.95 -15.75 -6.07
CA HIS A 347 9.82 -16.65 -5.87
C HIS A 347 8.67 -15.97 -5.12
N ARG A 348 8.93 -14.97 -4.26
CA ARG A 348 7.86 -14.19 -3.61
C ARG A 348 7.31 -13.10 -4.51
N ILE A 349 8.13 -12.40 -5.28
CA ILE A 349 7.66 -11.48 -6.34
C ILE A 349 6.78 -12.24 -7.32
N ASN A 350 7.29 -13.35 -7.84
CA ASN A 350 6.53 -14.21 -8.73
C ASN A 350 5.29 -14.74 -8.01
N ARG A 351 5.34 -15.18 -6.75
CA ARG A 351 4.11 -15.57 -6.02
C ARG A 351 3.11 -14.42 -5.80
N TRP A 352 3.56 -13.17 -5.76
CA TRP A 352 2.69 -11.99 -5.71
C TRP A 352 2.15 -11.59 -7.09
N THR A 353 2.88 -11.89 -8.18
CA THR A 353 2.49 -11.56 -9.56
C THR A 353 1.92 -12.73 -10.37
N SER A 354 2.01 -13.97 -9.87
CA SER A 354 1.62 -15.23 -10.53
C SER A 354 0.46 -15.94 -9.83
N ARG A 355 -0.04 -15.40 -8.71
CA ARG A 355 -1.29 -15.89 -8.08
C ARG A 355 -2.55 -15.46 -8.84
N SER A 356 -2.37 -14.81 -9.99
CA SER A 356 -3.37 -14.37 -10.94
C SER A 356 -3.59 -15.33 -12.11
N ASP A 357 -2.78 -16.39 -12.21
CA ASP A 357 -2.87 -17.41 -13.29
C ASP A 357 -3.39 -18.78 -12.81
N GLU A 358 -3.91 -18.89 -11.58
CA GLU A 358 -4.65 -20.08 -11.10
C GLU A 358 -6.06 -19.75 -10.63
#